data_AF-A0AA41UI24-F1
#
_entry.id   AF-A0AA41UI24-F1
#
_cell.length_a   1.000
_cell.length_b   1.000
_cell.length_c   1.000
_cell.angle_alpha   90.00
_cell.angle_beta   90.00
_cell.angle_gamma   90.00
#
_symmetry.space_group_name_H-M   'P 1'
#
loop_
_entity.id
_entity.type
_entity.pdbx_description
1 polymer ?
#
loop_
_entity_poly.entity_id
_entity_poly.type
_entity_poly.pdbx_seq_one_letter_code
_entity_poly.pdbx_strand_id
1 'polypeptide(L)'
;MEELIKKIPVSIIAICIAVLTVLVSIAVIRGDSAIDIWGIKIDPKRGEKQDGVLTNLPVGTILASYLAPNQMKENYGNQWVLANGDEVSTKTPFYTLTGKTKLPDLRGVFIRGLNVNRNDGKQDPDGQNRNVGDFQADDFLNHNHAISTAGIWGRSFKGEDGSPNTAHERIGATENKGGKETRPRNVALYYYIKIL
;
A
#
# COMPACT_ATOMS: atom_id res chain seq x y z
N MET A 1 41.73 -31.83 22.11
CA MET A 1 40.29 -32.09 22.31
C MET A 1 39.99 -33.59 22.27
N GLU A 2 40.55 -34.33 21.33
CA GLU A 2 40.38 -35.80 21.20
C GLU A 2 40.86 -36.63 22.40
N GLU A 3 41.97 -36.24 23.04
CA GLU A 3 42.51 -36.89 24.24
C GLU A 3 41.61 -36.76 25.49
N LEU A 4 40.83 -35.68 25.58
CA LEU A 4 39.92 -35.43 26.70
C LEU A 4 38.61 -36.22 26.58
N ILE A 5 38.12 -36.41 25.35
CA ILE A 5 36.87 -37.13 25.06
C ILE A 5 37.03 -38.62 25.38
N LYS A 6 38.21 -39.21 25.14
CA LYS A 6 38.50 -40.62 25.45
C LYS A 6 38.45 -40.97 26.95
N LYS A 7 38.57 -39.98 27.84
CA LYS A 7 38.51 -40.17 29.30
C LYS A 7 37.11 -40.08 29.88
N ILE A 8 36.11 -39.69 29.08
CA ILE A 8 34.72 -39.59 29.53
C ILE A 8 34.05 -40.97 29.36
N PRO A 9 33.50 -41.56 30.42
CA PRO A 9 32.74 -42.80 30.32
C PRO A 9 31.62 -42.67 29.29
N VAL A 10 31.47 -43.68 28.43
CA VAL A 10 30.46 -43.71 27.36
C VAL A 10 29.03 -43.54 27.92
N SER A 11 28.80 -44.00 29.16
CA SER A 11 27.54 -43.81 29.88
C SER A 11 27.22 -42.34 30.16
N ILE A 12 28.22 -41.51 30.47
CA ILE A 12 28.03 -40.07 30.71
C ILE A 12 27.69 -39.36 29.41
N ILE A 13 28.35 -39.72 28.30
CA ILE A 13 28.06 -39.18 26.97
C ILE A 13 26.61 -39.54 26.56
N ALA A 14 26.20 -40.79 26.76
CA ALA A 14 24.85 -41.24 26.45
C ALA A 14 23.77 -40.51 27.27
N ILE A 15 24.00 -40.27 28.56
CA ILE A 15 23.09 -39.52 29.44
C ILE A 15 22.97 -38.07 28.97
N CYS A 16 24.09 -37.41 28.62
CA CYS A 16 24.05 -36.03 28.12
C CYS A 16 23.25 -35.91 26.81
N ILE A 17 23.39 -36.87 25.89
CA ILE A 17 22.61 -36.90 24.64
C ILE A 17 21.12 -37.14 24.92
N ALA A 18 20.79 -38.07 25.83
CA ALA A 18 19.41 -38.36 26.21
C ALA A 18 18.73 -37.15 26.88
N VAL A 19 19.41 -36.45 27.79
CA VAL A 19 18.88 -35.24 28.42
C VAL A 19 18.70 -34.12 27.40
N LEU A 20 19.65 -33.93 26.49
CA LEU A 20 19.55 -32.92 25.43
C LEU A 20 18.35 -33.18 24.50
N THR A 21 18.15 -34.43 24.07
CA THR A 21 17.02 -34.79 23.19
C THR A 21 15.66 -34.62 23.88
N VAL A 22 15.57 -34.92 25.18
CA VAL A 22 14.35 -34.70 25.97
C VAL A 22 14.07 -33.21 26.18
N LEU A 23 15.09 -32.40 26.50
CA LEU A 23 14.93 -30.95 26.67
C LEU A 23 14.51 -30.25 25.37
N VAL A 24 15.10 -30.64 24.24
CA VAL A 24 14.70 -30.17 22.91
C VAL A 24 13.25 -30.55 22.62
N SER A 25 12.87 -31.81 22.86
CA SER A 25 11.51 -32.29 22.62
C SER A 25 10.48 -31.54 23.47
N ILE A 26 10.76 -31.33 24.76
CA ILE A 26 9.86 -30.61 25.68
C ILE A 26 9.71 -29.14 25.27
N ALA A 27 10.80 -28.49 24.86
CA ALA A 27 10.75 -27.09 24.47
C ALA A 27 10.09 -26.87 23.10
N VAL A 28 10.23 -27.82 22.16
CA VAL A 28 9.45 -27.85 20.92
C VAL A 28 7.96 -28.05 21.20
N ILE A 29 7.59 -28.97 22.11
CA ILE A 29 6.18 -29.24 22.47
C ILE A 29 5.53 -28.07 23.22
N ARG A 30 6.29 -27.35 24.07
CA ARG A 30 5.77 -26.23 24.86
C ARG A 30 5.66 -24.92 24.10
N GLY A 31 6.31 -24.78 22.93
CA GLY A 31 6.11 -23.65 22.00
C GLY A 31 6.45 -22.25 22.52
N ASP A 32 7.00 -22.10 23.72
CA ASP A 32 7.02 -20.80 24.41
C ASP A 32 8.38 -20.10 24.49
N SER A 33 9.47 -20.71 24.03
CA SER A 33 10.79 -20.07 24.09
C SER A 33 11.72 -20.53 22.96
N ALA A 34 12.42 -19.57 22.35
CA ALA A 34 13.55 -19.88 21.48
C ALA A 34 14.67 -20.52 22.30
N ILE A 35 15.23 -21.62 21.81
CA ILE A 35 16.30 -22.36 22.47
C ILE A 35 17.61 -22.04 21.75
N ASP A 36 18.66 -21.68 22.49
CA ASP A 36 20.02 -21.56 21.97
C ASP A 36 20.85 -22.75 22.46
N ILE A 37 21.26 -23.60 21.53
CA ILE A 37 22.07 -24.79 21.79
C ILE A 37 23.40 -24.58 21.07
N TRP A 38 24.44 -24.19 21.81
CA TRP A 38 25.80 -24.01 21.28
C TRP A 38 25.87 -23.08 20.06
N GLY A 39 25.05 -22.02 20.02
CA GLY A 39 24.98 -21.05 18.93
C GLY A 39 23.93 -21.36 17.86
N ILE A 40 23.24 -22.50 17.95
CA ILE A 40 22.12 -22.85 17.08
C ILE A 40 20.83 -22.40 17.76
N LYS A 41 20.23 -21.34 17.22
CA LYS A 41 18.94 -20.81 17.70
C LYS A 41 17.79 -21.52 17.00
N ILE A 42 17.03 -22.30 17.77
CA ILE A 42 15.80 -22.96 17.33
C ILE A 42 14.63 -22.17 17.90
N ASP A 43 13.90 -21.46 17.02
CA ASP A 43 12.71 -20.72 17.39
C ASP A 43 11.46 -21.45 16.82
N PRO A 44 10.66 -22.12 17.67
CA PRO A 44 9.49 -22.86 17.21
C PRO A 44 8.36 -21.97 16.67
N LYS A 45 8.38 -20.66 16.95
CA LYS A 45 7.40 -19.68 16.43
C LYS A 45 7.90 -18.92 15.20
N ARG A 46 9.17 -19.07 14.85
CA ARG A 46 9.71 -18.52 13.61
C ARG A 46 9.16 -19.35 12.45
N GLY A 47 7.98 -18.95 11.99
CA GLY A 47 7.45 -19.39 10.70
C GLY A 47 8.57 -19.29 9.67
N GLU A 48 8.71 -20.35 8.88
CA GLU A 48 9.64 -20.40 7.77
C GLU A 48 9.56 -19.06 7.04
N LYS A 49 10.66 -18.29 7.03
CA LYS A 49 10.67 -17.02 6.33
C LYS A 49 10.21 -17.34 4.90
N GLN A 50 9.15 -16.68 4.46
CA GLN A 50 8.57 -16.85 3.13
C GLN A 50 9.53 -16.22 2.10
N ASP A 51 10.72 -16.78 1.99
CA ASP A 51 11.88 -16.23 1.29
C ASP A 51 11.84 -16.60 -0.20
N GLY A 52 10.83 -17.35 -0.68
CA GLY A 52 10.80 -17.87 -2.05
C GLY A 52 10.06 -17.01 -3.08
N VAL A 53 8.96 -16.35 -2.68
CA VAL A 53 8.03 -15.73 -3.65
C VAL A 53 8.19 -14.20 -3.71
N LEU A 54 8.30 -13.51 -2.57
CA LEU A 54 8.43 -12.04 -2.54
C LEU A 54 9.86 -11.54 -2.79
N THR A 55 10.86 -12.42 -2.67
CA THR A 55 12.27 -12.14 -3.01
C THR A 55 12.53 -12.16 -4.52
N ASN A 56 11.73 -12.89 -5.30
CA ASN A 56 11.88 -13.02 -6.75
C ASN A 56 11.05 -12.03 -7.58
N LEU A 57 10.35 -11.09 -6.92
CA LEU A 57 9.64 -10.02 -7.63
C LEU A 57 10.62 -8.99 -8.22
N PRO A 58 10.34 -8.41 -9.39
CA PRO A 58 11.22 -7.41 -9.98
C PRO A 58 11.25 -6.13 -9.13
N VAL A 59 12.39 -5.45 -9.17
CA VAL A 59 12.55 -4.12 -8.57
C VAL A 59 11.54 -3.14 -9.17
N GLY A 60 10.96 -2.27 -8.34
CA GLY A 60 9.88 -1.36 -8.72
C GLY A 60 8.47 -1.95 -8.58
N THR A 61 8.34 -3.23 -8.20
CA THR A 61 7.04 -3.83 -7.90
C THR A 61 6.34 -3.08 -6.77
N ILE A 62 5.07 -2.76 -6.95
CA ILE A 62 4.18 -2.22 -5.91
C ILE A 62 3.33 -3.36 -5.35
N LEU A 63 3.26 -3.43 -4.03
CA LEU A 63 2.46 -4.42 -3.29
C LEU A 63 1.53 -3.70 -2.31
N ALA A 64 0.24 -4.01 -2.35
CA ALA A 64 -0.69 -3.67 -1.29
C ALA A 64 -0.61 -4.72 -0.17
N SER A 65 -0.48 -4.28 1.08
CA SER A 65 -0.28 -5.17 2.22
C SER A 65 -0.98 -4.67 3.47
N TYR A 66 -1.44 -5.62 4.28
CA TYR A 66 -1.98 -5.37 5.61
C TYR A 66 -0.87 -5.22 6.66
N LEU A 67 0.35 -5.67 6.35
CA LEU A 67 1.47 -5.67 7.29
C LEU A 67 1.99 -4.25 7.51
N ALA A 68 2.15 -3.88 8.78
CA ALA A 68 2.79 -2.62 9.15
C ALA A 68 4.29 -2.64 8.81
N PRO A 69 4.96 -1.48 8.67
CA PRO A 69 6.34 -1.41 8.18
C PRO A 69 7.34 -2.26 8.98
N ASN A 70 7.19 -2.30 10.29
CA ASN A 70 8.04 -3.12 11.16
C ASN A 70 7.89 -4.61 10.85
N GLN A 71 6.66 -5.08 10.64
CA GLN A 71 6.37 -6.47 10.29
C GLN A 71 6.86 -6.79 8.87
N MET A 72 6.68 -5.87 7.91
CA MET A 72 7.18 -6.06 6.55
C MET A 72 8.70 -6.23 6.53
N LYS A 73 9.42 -5.39 7.28
CA LYS A 73 10.88 -5.45 7.41
C LYS A 73 11.36 -6.70 8.15
N GLU A 74 10.66 -7.11 9.21
CA GLU A 74 11.00 -8.31 9.97
C GLU A 74 10.89 -9.59 9.12
N ASN A 75 9.81 -9.68 8.31
CA ASN A 75 9.50 -10.87 7.53
C ASN A 75 10.23 -10.90 6.18
N TYR A 76 10.42 -9.74 5.53
CA TYR A 76 10.95 -9.66 4.14
C TYR A 76 12.21 -8.80 4.00
N GLY A 77 12.77 -8.29 5.10
CA GLY A 77 14.00 -7.50 5.09
C GLY A 77 13.85 -6.10 4.48
N ASN A 78 14.97 -5.53 4.04
CA ASN A 78 15.05 -4.12 3.61
C ASN A 78 14.70 -3.90 2.13
N GLN A 79 14.30 -4.96 1.41
CA GLN A 79 14.00 -4.87 -0.01
C GLN A 79 12.67 -4.13 -0.28
N TRP A 80 11.78 -4.08 0.71
CA TRP A 80 10.49 -3.40 0.63
C TRP A 80 10.47 -2.17 1.53
N VAL A 81 10.07 -1.03 0.97
CA VAL A 81 9.89 0.23 1.69
C VAL A 81 8.53 0.82 1.37
N LEU A 82 8.01 1.70 2.23
CA LEU A 82 6.73 2.35 1.96
C LEU A 82 6.82 3.21 0.69
N ALA A 83 5.77 3.19 -0.12
CA ALA A 83 5.57 4.13 -1.22
C ALA A 83 4.92 5.41 -0.66
N ASN A 84 5.71 6.22 0.03
CA ASN A 84 5.27 7.40 0.81
C ASN A 84 5.94 8.71 0.35
N GLY A 85 6.58 8.72 -0.82
CA GLY A 85 7.27 9.91 -1.33
C GLY A 85 8.70 10.12 -0.82
N ASP A 86 9.22 9.20 0.01
CA ASP A 86 10.57 9.31 0.56
C ASP A 86 11.65 9.28 -0.54
N GLU A 87 12.80 9.90 -0.25
CA GLU A 87 14.01 9.80 -1.07
C GLU A 87 14.57 8.37 -1.01
N VAL A 88 15.11 7.90 -2.13
CA VAL A 88 15.77 6.60 -2.25
C VAL A 88 17.23 6.77 -2.62
N SER A 89 18.09 5.96 -2.02
CA SER A 89 19.53 6.02 -2.27
C SER A 89 19.85 5.72 -3.73
N THR A 90 20.79 6.49 -4.29
CA THR A 90 21.35 6.26 -5.63
C THR A 90 22.15 4.96 -5.76
N LYS A 91 22.37 4.24 -4.65
CA LYS A 91 23.03 2.93 -4.61
C LYS A 91 22.06 1.76 -4.70
N THR A 92 20.76 2.03 -4.80
CA THR A 92 19.74 0.98 -4.88
C THR A 92 19.54 0.50 -6.33
N PRO A 93 19.22 -0.79 -6.54
CA PRO A 93 18.77 -1.29 -7.84
C PRO A 93 17.62 -0.47 -8.44
N PHE A 94 16.70 0.04 -7.61
CA PHE A 94 15.60 0.90 -8.08
C PHE A 94 16.10 2.16 -8.76
N TYR A 95 17.05 2.87 -8.15
CA TYR A 95 17.64 4.06 -8.78
C TYR A 95 18.38 3.68 -10.08
N THR A 96 19.18 2.61 -10.06
CA THR A 96 19.93 2.18 -11.25
C THR A 96 19.00 1.85 -12.43
N LEU A 97 17.84 1.25 -12.17
CA LEU A 97 16.90 0.84 -13.22
C LEU A 97 15.98 1.98 -13.68
N THR A 98 15.59 2.89 -12.79
CA THR A 98 14.55 3.91 -13.08
C THR A 98 15.09 5.33 -13.22
N GLY A 99 16.29 5.60 -12.71
CA GLY A 99 16.86 6.95 -12.58
C GLY A 99 16.14 7.84 -11.55
N LYS A 100 15.13 7.33 -10.83
CA LYS A 100 14.33 8.12 -9.88
C LYS A 100 14.97 8.14 -8.50
N THR A 101 15.10 9.34 -7.91
CA THR A 101 15.57 9.54 -6.54
C THR A 101 14.44 9.63 -5.52
N LYS A 102 13.19 9.76 -5.97
CA LYS A 102 12.00 9.75 -5.10
C LYS A 102 11.10 8.56 -5.42
N LEU A 103 10.56 7.97 -4.36
CA LEU A 103 9.49 7.00 -4.46
C LEU A 103 8.16 7.70 -4.75
N PRO A 104 7.17 7.01 -5.35
CA PRO A 104 5.81 7.55 -5.41
C PRO A 104 5.22 7.66 -3.99
N ASP A 105 4.35 8.65 -3.77
CA ASP A 105 3.50 8.69 -2.58
C ASP A 105 2.12 8.15 -2.94
N LEU A 106 1.83 6.94 -2.48
CA LEU A 106 0.60 6.21 -2.77
C LEU A 106 -0.43 6.29 -1.64
N ARG A 107 -0.19 7.14 -0.63
CA ARG A 107 -1.14 7.32 0.48
C ARG A 107 -2.31 8.19 0.02
N GLY A 108 -3.53 7.68 0.18
CA GLY A 108 -4.75 8.42 -0.11
C GLY A 108 -5.04 8.65 -1.59
N VAL A 109 -4.37 7.93 -2.50
CA VAL A 109 -4.57 8.04 -3.95
C VAL A 109 -5.00 6.71 -4.56
N PHE A 110 -5.71 6.79 -5.68
CA PHE A 110 -5.97 5.63 -6.52
C PHE A 110 -4.83 5.41 -7.51
N ILE A 111 -4.46 4.14 -7.70
CA ILE A 111 -3.50 3.73 -8.72
C ILE A 111 -4.27 3.47 -10.01
N ARG A 112 -3.84 4.10 -11.09
CA ARG A 112 -4.36 3.85 -12.44
C ARG A 112 -3.24 3.45 -13.39
N GLY A 113 -3.58 2.64 -14.40
CA GLY A 113 -2.64 2.29 -15.45
C GLY A 113 -2.21 3.53 -16.23
N LEU A 114 -0.91 3.61 -16.54
CA LEU A 114 -0.39 4.63 -17.45
C LEU A 114 -0.98 4.40 -18.84
N ASN A 115 -1.17 5.48 -19.61
CA ASN A 115 -1.86 5.39 -20.89
C ASN A 115 -1.15 4.52 -21.93
N VAL A 116 0.19 4.56 -21.97
CA VAL A 116 1.06 3.76 -22.86
C VAL A 116 0.52 3.70 -24.29
N ASN A 117 0.40 4.86 -24.94
CA ASN A 117 -0.06 5.00 -26.34
C ASN A 117 -1.48 4.46 -26.64
N ARG A 118 -2.31 4.18 -25.63
CA ARG A 118 -3.70 3.81 -25.85
C ARG A 118 -4.47 4.97 -26.51
N ASN A 119 -5.27 4.64 -27.53
CA ASN A 119 -6.00 5.60 -28.37
C ASN A 119 -7.37 5.07 -28.87
N ASP A 120 -8.05 4.22 -28.09
CA ASP A 120 -9.32 3.54 -28.43
C ASP A 120 -10.59 4.27 -27.92
N GLY A 121 -10.45 5.53 -27.49
CA GLY A 121 -11.50 6.30 -26.82
C GLY A 121 -11.63 6.04 -25.32
N LYS A 122 -10.82 5.14 -24.76
CA LYS A 122 -10.79 4.80 -23.32
C LYS A 122 -9.44 5.10 -22.67
N GLN A 123 -8.60 5.89 -23.36
CA GLN A 123 -7.34 6.41 -22.85
C GLN A 123 -7.51 7.33 -21.65
N ASP A 124 -6.43 7.53 -20.90
CA ASP A 124 -6.32 8.66 -20.00
C ASP A 124 -6.32 9.96 -20.82
N PRO A 125 -7.26 10.91 -20.61
CA PRO A 125 -7.28 12.18 -21.34
C PRO A 125 -5.98 12.97 -21.23
N ASP A 126 -5.32 12.91 -20.06
CA ASP A 126 -4.03 13.56 -19.83
C ASP A 126 -2.84 12.65 -20.16
N GLY A 127 -3.11 11.44 -20.67
CA GLY A 127 -2.16 10.33 -20.75
C GLY A 127 -0.92 10.57 -21.60
N GLN A 128 -0.94 11.56 -22.50
CA GLN A 128 0.23 11.92 -23.31
C GLN A 128 1.28 12.73 -22.54
N ASN A 129 0.88 13.43 -21.48
CA ASN A 129 1.75 14.31 -20.70
C ASN A 129 2.13 13.71 -19.34
N ARG A 130 1.68 12.49 -19.06
CA ARG A 130 1.91 11.81 -17.79
C ARG A 130 3.02 10.78 -17.89
N ASN A 131 3.83 10.76 -16.85
CA ASN A 131 4.89 9.80 -16.61
C ASN A 131 4.53 8.86 -15.46
N VAL A 132 5.27 7.75 -15.35
CA VAL A 132 5.15 6.84 -14.21
C VAL A 132 5.45 7.60 -12.90
N GLY A 133 4.48 7.58 -11.99
CA GLY A 133 4.56 8.23 -10.67
C GLY A 133 3.92 9.62 -10.59
N ASP A 134 3.40 10.15 -11.70
CA ASP A 134 2.76 11.47 -11.69
C ASP A 134 1.42 11.45 -10.96
N PHE A 135 1.28 12.38 -10.01
CA PHE A 135 0.02 12.66 -9.32
C PHE A 135 -0.96 13.34 -10.27
N GLN A 136 -2.23 12.96 -10.19
CA GLN A 136 -3.33 13.62 -10.88
C GLN A 136 -4.36 14.02 -9.81
N ALA A 137 -4.74 15.29 -9.82
CA ALA A 137 -5.82 15.78 -8.96
C ALA A 137 -7.15 15.14 -9.37
N ASP A 138 -8.13 15.15 -8.46
CA ASP A 138 -9.48 14.75 -8.81
C ASP A 138 -10.07 15.69 -9.85
N ASP A 139 -10.88 15.11 -10.74
CA ASP A 139 -11.64 15.84 -11.74
C ASP A 139 -12.96 15.11 -12.02
N PHE A 140 -13.95 15.83 -12.52
CA PHE A 140 -15.24 15.29 -12.92
C PHE A 140 -15.54 15.65 -14.36
N LEU A 141 -16.20 14.75 -15.07
CA LEU A 141 -16.55 15.00 -16.47
C LEU A 141 -17.52 16.19 -16.55
N ASN A 142 -17.25 17.10 -17.50
CA ASN A 142 -18.14 18.20 -17.83
C ASN A 142 -19.57 17.67 -18.13
N HIS A 143 -20.57 18.24 -17.47
CA HIS A 143 -21.98 17.88 -17.65
C HIS A 143 -22.89 19.08 -17.37
N ASN A 144 -24.10 19.08 -17.94
CA ASN A 144 -25.09 20.12 -17.76
C ASN A 144 -26.37 19.60 -17.08
N HIS A 145 -27.03 20.47 -16.31
CA HIS A 145 -28.34 20.19 -15.71
C HIS A 145 -29.39 21.04 -16.40
N ALA A 146 -30.30 20.41 -17.16
CA ALA A 146 -31.42 21.12 -17.75
C ALA A 146 -32.50 21.33 -16.68
N ILE A 147 -32.64 22.57 -16.19
CA ILE A 147 -33.72 22.92 -15.26
C ILE A 147 -34.90 23.46 -16.07
N SER A 148 -35.96 22.66 -16.17
CA SER A 148 -37.25 23.15 -16.67
C SER A 148 -38.06 23.66 -15.49
N THR A 149 -37.98 24.95 -15.20
CA THR A 149 -38.97 25.55 -14.31
C THR A 149 -40.29 25.60 -15.06
N ALA A 150 -41.36 25.06 -14.47
CA ALA A 150 -42.72 25.37 -14.92
C ALA A 150 -42.99 26.85 -14.59
N GLY A 151 -42.38 27.75 -15.36
CA GLY A 151 -42.98 29.04 -15.57
C GLY A 151 -44.36 28.75 -16.14
N ILE A 152 -45.40 29.09 -15.39
CA ILE A 152 -46.69 29.39 -16.00
C ILE A 152 -46.37 30.48 -17.02
N TRP A 153 -46.17 30.09 -18.27
CA TRP A 153 -45.98 31.02 -19.38
C TRP A 153 -47.16 31.99 -19.35
N GLY A 154 -46.89 33.24 -18.95
CA GLY A 154 -47.86 34.32 -19.00
C GLY A 154 -48.48 34.84 -17.69
N ARG A 155 -47.95 34.54 -16.49
CA ARG A 155 -48.33 35.33 -15.29
C ARG A 155 -47.26 36.37 -14.95
N SER A 156 -47.48 37.60 -15.41
CA SER A 156 -46.88 38.79 -14.81
C SER A 156 -47.22 38.81 -13.32
N PHE A 157 -46.21 38.76 -12.45
CA PHE A 157 -46.40 39.17 -11.07
C PHE A 157 -46.59 40.68 -11.10
N LYS A 158 -47.82 41.13 -10.85
CA LYS A 158 -48.07 42.55 -10.57
C LYS A 158 -47.34 42.86 -9.27
N GLY A 159 -46.50 43.91 -9.26
CA GLY A 159 -46.21 44.60 -8.02
C GLY A 159 -47.51 45.06 -7.36
N GLU A 160 -47.51 45.40 -6.08
CA GLU A 160 -48.70 46.02 -5.44
C GLU A 160 -49.20 47.27 -6.21
N ASP A 161 -48.37 47.86 -7.07
CA ASP A 161 -48.66 48.99 -7.97
C ASP A 161 -49.08 48.61 -9.40
N GLY A 162 -49.09 47.33 -9.76
CA GLY A 162 -49.44 46.87 -11.11
C GLY A 162 -48.37 47.11 -12.19
N SER A 163 -47.14 47.51 -11.84
CA SER A 163 -46.06 47.68 -12.82
C SER A 163 -45.49 46.33 -13.28
N PRO A 164 -45.20 46.15 -14.59
CA PRO A 164 -44.53 44.95 -15.09
C PRO A 164 -43.06 44.96 -14.67
N ASN A 165 -42.74 44.28 -13.56
CA ASN A 165 -41.35 43.99 -13.24
C ASN A 165 -40.80 43.00 -14.28
N THR A 166 -39.79 43.45 -15.02
CA THR A 166 -38.96 42.60 -15.88
C THR A 166 -38.44 41.43 -15.06
N ALA A 167 -38.64 40.20 -15.55
CA ALA A 167 -38.19 38.99 -14.88
C ALA A 167 -36.69 39.10 -14.54
N HIS A 168 -36.37 39.19 -13.25
CA HIS A 168 -34.99 39.18 -12.79
C HIS A 168 -34.42 37.77 -13.03
N GLU A 169 -33.26 37.69 -13.69
CA GLU A 169 -32.47 36.47 -13.77
C GLU A 169 -32.06 36.05 -12.35
N ARG A 170 -32.76 35.06 -11.80
CA ARG A 170 -32.42 34.51 -10.50
C ARG A 170 -31.39 33.41 -10.72
N ILE A 171 -30.11 33.72 -10.52
CA ILE A 171 -29.05 32.71 -10.40
C ILE A 171 -29.33 31.92 -9.12
N GLY A 172 -30.06 30.82 -9.23
CA GLY A 172 -30.29 29.88 -8.15
C GLY A 172 -29.14 28.90 -8.08
N ALA A 173 -28.29 29.00 -7.05
CA ALA A 173 -27.33 27.96 -6.73
C ALA A 173 -28.01 26.88 -5.86
N THR A 174 -27.69 25.62 -6.11
CA THR A 174 -28.00 24.55 -5.15
C THR A 174 -27.15 24.71 -3.89
N GLU A 175 -27.65 24.24 -2.74
CA GLU A 175 -26.84 24.19 -1.53
C GLU A 175 -25.70 23.17 -1.65
N ASN A 176 -24.63 23.39 -0.90
CA ASN A 176 -23.57 22.40 -0.72
C ASN A 176 -24.14 21.15 -0.03
N LYS A 177 -23.96 19.98 -0.65
CA LYS A 177 -24.27 18.67 -0.05
C LYS A 177 -23.05 17.75 -0.19
N GLY A 178 -22.82 16.90 0.80
CA GLY A 178 -21.73 15.91 0.78
C GLY A 178 -20.65 16.15 1.82
N GLY A 179 -19.54 15.41 1.69
CA GLY A 179 -18.35 15.52 2.54
C GLY A 179 -17.21 16.31 1.88
N LYS A 180 -16.02 16.28 2.49
CA LYS A 180 -14.82 16.99 2.00
C LYS A 180 -14.18 16.40 0.73
N GLU A 181 -14.63 15.23 0.29
CA GLU A 181 -14.02 14.46 -0.80
C GLU A 181 -15.08 13.56 -1.44
N THR A 182 -15.05 13.47 -2.77
CA THR A 182 -15.82 12.49 -3.53
C THR A 182 -15.05 11.19 -3.61
N ARG A 183 -15.51 10.15 -2.90
CA ARG A 183 -14.87 8.83 -2.90
C ARG A 183 -15.89 7.69 -2.89
N PRO A 184 -15.66 6.63 -3.69
CA PRO A 184 -16.34 5.36 -3.51
C PRO A 184 -15.98 4.72 -2.16
N ARG A 185 -16.75 3.70 -1.74
CA ARG A 185 -16.37 2.85 -0.61
C ARG A 185 -15.00 2.23 -0.87
N ASN A 186 -14.09 2.35 0.08
CA ASN A 186 -12.73 1.84 -0.03
C ASN A 186 -12.23 1.28 1.32
N VAL A 187 -11.10 0.59 1.27
CA VAL A 187 -10.34 0.11 2.44
C VAL A 187 -8.90 0.57 2.31
N ALA A 188 -8.30 1.02 3.42
CA ALA A 188 -6.92 1.49 3.44
C ALA A 188 -5.95 0.32 3.69
N LEU A 189 -4.90 0.25 2.88
CA LEU A 189 -3.78 -0.69 3.01
C LEU A 189 -2.46 0.06 2.90
N TYR A 190 -1.37 -0.55 3.35
CA TYR A 190 -0.04 -0.04 3.09
C TYR A 190 0.38 -0.41 1.67
N TYR A 191 0.93 0.56 0.94
CA TYR A 191 1.61 0.31 -0.32
C TYR A 191 3.11 0.27 -0.09
N TYR A 192 3.73 -0.84 -0.48
CA TYR A 192 5.17 -1.01 -0.48
C TYR A 192 5.70 -1.02 -1.91
N ILE A 193 6.91 -0.54 -2.08
CA ILE A 193 7.69 -0.65 -3.33
C ILE A 193 8.97 -1.43 -3.07
N LYS A 194 9.30 -2.34 -3.97
CA LYS A 194 10.54 -3.09 -3.93
C LYS A 194 11.70 -2.25 -4.48
N ILE A 195 12.72 -2.01 -3.67
CA ILE A 195 13.87 -1.15 -4.03
C ILE A 195 15.20 -1.88 -4.20
N LEU A 196 15.31 -3.11 -3.68
CA LEU A 196 16.49 -3.98 -3.79
C LEU A 196 16.17 -5.23 -4.60
#